data_AF-A0A9N7P0R8-F1
#
_entry.id   AF-A0A9N7P0R8-F1
#
_cell.length_a   1.000
_cell.length_b   1.000
_cell.length_c   1.000
_cell.angle_alpha   90.00
_cell.angle_beta   90.00
_cell.angle_gamma   90.00
#
_symmetry.space_group_name_H-M   'P 1'
#
loop_
_entity.id
_entity.type
_entity.pdbx_description
1 polymer ?
#
loop_
_entity_poly.entity_id
_entity_poly.type
_entity_poly.pdbx_seq_one_letter_code
_entity_poly.pdbx_strand_id
1 'polypeptide(L)'
;MALNFVFFLFISLHFNLAYSSPSRVLIGVHPLDEKYYEAEMIECRDGSKWFARDRLNDDFCDCADGTDEPGTSACPTGRFYCRNMGSTPRYLFSSRVNDKICGDYEY
;
A
#
# COMPACT_ATOMS: atom_id res chain seq x y z
N MET A 1 -3.72 50.96 -31.75
CA MET A 1 -3.90 51.51 -30.39
C MET A 1 -5.23 50.96 -29.89
N ALA A 2 -5.22 49.82 -29.21
CA ALA A 2 -4.90 49.67 -27.78
C ALA A 2 -6.19 49.73 -26.95
N LEU A 3 -6.79 48.55 -26.72
CA LEU A 3 -7.42 48.17 -25.45
C LEU A 3 -7.65 46.64 -25.50
N ASN A 4 -6.62 45.87 -25.84
CA ASN A 4 -5.81 45.13 -24.86
C ASN A 4 -6.65 44.31 -23.87
N PHE A 5 -6.70 43.00 -24.11
CA PHE A 5 -6.04 42.01 -23.27
C PHE A 5 -6.40 41.90 -21.77
N VAL A 6 -7.45 42.54 -21.26
CA VAL A 6 -7.74 42.49 -19.81
C VAL A 6 -8.69 41.36 -19.39
N PHE A 7 -9.46 40.74 -20.29
CA PHE A 7 -10.45 39.72 -19.86
C PHE A 7 -9.93 38.27 -19.81
N PHE A 8 -8.72 38.00 -20.28
CA PHE A 8 -8.08 36.68 -20.14
C PHE A 8 -7.11 36.57 -18.94
N LEU A 9 -6.99 37.63 -18.13
CA LEU A 9 -6.07 37.68 -16.98
C LEU A 9 -6.74 37.42 -15.62
N PHE A 10 -8.04 37.15 -15.56
CA PHE A 10 -8.76 36.89 -14.29
C PHE A 10 -9.32 35.47 -14.13
N ILE A 11 -9.11 34.56 -15.09
CA ILE A 11 -9.43 33.11 -14.91
C ILE A 11 -8.16 32.28 -14.65
N SER A 12 -6.99 32.92 -14.65
CA SER A 12 -5.77 32.37 -14.02
C SER A 12 -5.80 32.57 -12.50
N LEU A 13 -6.97 32.38 -11.88
CA LEU A 13 -7.02 32.04 -10.46
C LEU A 13 -6.38 30.66 -10.37
N HIS A 14 -5.13 30.67 -9.91
CA HIS A 14 -4.33 29.50 -9.64
C HIS A 14 -5.06 28.55 -8.68
N PHE A 15 -5.96 27.73 -9.21
CA PHE A 15 -6.27 26.44 -8.64
C PHE A 15 -5.01 25.60 -8.79
N ASN A 16 -4.05 25.84 -7.90
CA ASN A 16 -3.14 24.80 -7.48
C ASN A 16 -4.04 23.72 -6.86
N LEU A 17 -4.57 22.81 -7.68
CA LEU A 17 -4.87 21.49 -7.15
C LEU A 17 -3.53 20.93 -6.70
N ALA A 18 -3.20 21.13 -5.43
CA ALA A 18 -2.34 20.21 -4.73
C ALA A 18 -3.10 18.88 -4.73
N TYR A 19 -2.96 18.13 -5.83
CA TYR A 19 -3.39 16.75 -5.88
C TYR A 19 -2.48 16.02 -4.90
N SER A 20 -2.94 15.86 -3.66
CA SER A 20 -2.32 14.89 -2.76
C SER A 20 -2.55 13.55 -3.42
N SER A 21 -1.55 13.05 -4.16
CA SER A 21 -1.53 11.64 -4.53
C SER A 21 -1.76 10.88 -3.22
N PRO A 22 -2.80 10.03 -3.13
CA PRO A 22 -3.00 9.25 -1.92
C PRO A 22 -1.68 8.53 -1.69
N SER A 23 -1.03 8.83 -0.55
CA SER A 23 0.05 7.99 -0.08
C SER A 23 -0.56 6.61 -0.01
N ARG A 24 -0.18 5.74 -0.95
CA ARG A 24 -0.59 4.34 -0.95
C ARG A 24 0.17 3.72 0.22
N VAL A 25 -0.33 3.96 1.43
CA VAL A 25 0.24 3.39 2.64
C VAL A 25 0.19 1.88 2.46
N LEU A 26 1.36 1.28 2.31
CA LEU A 26 1.50 -0.16 2.17
C LEU A 26 1.14 -0.79 3.51
N ILE A 27 -0.03 -1.39 3.57
CA ILE A 27 -0.51 -2.10 4.76
C ILE A 27 0.18 -3.46 4.88
N GLY A 28 0.50 -3.85 6.11
CA GLY A 28 1.09 -5.16 6.40
C GLY A 28 2.56 -5.35 5.97
N VAL A 29 3.18 -4.32 5.38
CA VAL A 29 4.58 -4.36 4.94
C VAL A 29 5.52 -3.85 6.04
N HIS A 30 6.65 -4.54 6.24
CA HIS A 30 7.69 -4.07 7.14
C HIS A 30 8.39 -2.82 6.56
N PRO A 31 8.75 -1.80 7.35
CA PRO A 31 9.37 -0.56 6.82
C PRO A 31 10.60 -0.77 5.94
N LEU A 32 11.41 -1.78 6.24
CA LEU A 32 12.59 -2.13 5.44
C LEU A 32 12.25 -2.76 4.07
N ASP A 33 11.03 -3.26 3.90
CA ASP A 33 10.55 -3.87 2.66
C ASP A 33 9.72 -2.91 1.81
N GLU A 34 9.39 -1.70 2.29
CA GLU A 34 8.55 -0.75 1.54
C GLU A 34 9.10 -0.49 0.13
N LYS A 35 10.42 -0.31 0.00
CA LYS A 35 11.10 -0.08 -1.28
C LYS A 35 10.96 -1.24 -2.27
N TYR A 36 10.91 -2.48 -1.78
CA TYR A 36 10.74 -3.65 -2.62
C TYR A 36 9.37 -3.65 -3.31
N TYR A 37 8.37 -3.11 -2.63
CA TYR A 37 7.01 -2.92 -3.14
C TYR A 37 6.80 -1.54 -3.77
N GLU A 38 7.81 -0.85 -4.30
CA GLU A 38 7.62 0.42 -5.03
C GLU A 38 7.44 0.22 -6.54
N ALA A 39 7.87 -0.92 -7.09
CA ALA A 39 7.81 -1.19 -8.51
C ALA A 39 6.36 -1.41 -9.03
N GLU A 40 6.15 -1.15 -10.32
CA GLU A 40 4.91 -1.48 -11.03
C GLU A 40 4.78 -2.98 -11.34
N MET A 41 5.92 -3.67 -11.44
CA MET A 41 6.03 -5.12 -11.57
C MET A 41 6.91 -5.63 -10.44
N ILE A 42 6.39 -6.57 -9.66
CA ILE A 42 7.05 -7.10 -8.46
C ILE A 42 7.27 -8.59 -8.66
N GLU A 43 8.48 -9.06 -8.44
CA GLU A 43 8.83 -10.49 -8.46
C GLU A 43 8.40 -11.11 -7.13
N CYS A 44 7.80 -12.31 -7.11
CA CYS A 44 7.64 -13.06 -5.86
C CYS A 44 9.04 -13.35 -5.26
N ARG A 45 9.21 -13.33 -3.94
CA ARG A 45 10.53 -13.54 -3.31
C ARG A 45 11.10 -14.94 -3.53
N ASP A 46 10.23 -15.91 -3.77
CA ASP A 46 10.59 -17.27 -4.20
C ASP A 46 11.10 -17.35 -5.64
N GLY A 47 11.06 -16.24 -6.40
CA GLY A 47 11.50 -16.15 -7.80
C GLY A 47 10.59 -16.88 -8.79
N SER A 48 9.39 -17.29 -8.37
CA SER A 48 8.49 -18.13 -9.18
C SER A 48 7.86 -17.38 -10.35
N LYS A 49 7.43 -16.13 -10.13
CA LYS A 49 6.79 -15.28 -11.14
C LYS A 49 6.84 -13.80 -10.77
N TRP A 50 6.35 -12.97 -11.70
CA TRP A 50 6.12 -11.54 -11.51
C TRP A 50 4.62 -11.26 -11.48
N PHE A 51 4.21 -10.27 -10.70
CA PHE A 51 2.84 -9.75 -10.66
C PHE A 51 2.83 -8.22 -10.83
N ALA A 52 1.73 -7.70 -11.36
CA ALA A 52 1.52 -6.28 -11.50
C ALA A 52 1.09 -5.66 -10.15
N ARG A 53 1.43 -4.38 -9.94
CA ARG A 53 1.17 -3.68 -8.68
C ARG A 53 -0.30 -3.64 -8.25
N ASP A 54 -1.24 -3.72 -9.19
CA ASP A 54 -2.67 -3.79 -8.91
C ASP A 54 -3.14 -5.13 -8.32
N ARG A 55 -2.28 -6.16 -8.37
CA ARG A 55 -2.47 -7.46 -7.71
C ARG A 55 -1.90 -7.49 -6.29
N LEU A 56 -1.26 -6.42 -5.81
CA LEU A 56 -0.75 -6.35 -4.45
C LEU A 56 -1.91 -6.07 -3.48
N ASN A 57 -2.14 -6.98 -2.54
CA ASN A 57 -3.25 -6.91 -1.57
C ASN A 57 -4.62 -6.87 -2.26
N ASP A 58 -4.84 -7.69 -3.27
CA ASP A 58 -6.10 -7.79 -4.01
C ASP A 58 -7.04 -8.90 -3.50
N ASP A 59 -6.73 -9.45 -2.32
CA ASP A 59 -7.42 -10.59 -1.69
C ASP A 59 -7.30 -11.91 -2.50
N PHE A 60 -6.32 -12.01 -3.41
CA PHE A 60 -6.03 -13.22 -4.16
C PHE A 60 -4.57 -13.66 -4.01
N CYS A 61 -4.34 -14.93 -3.64
CA CYS A 61 -2.98 -15.42 -3.46
C CYS A 61 -2.35 -15.85 -4.79
N ASP A 62 -1.58 -14.94 -5.39
CA ASP A 62 -0.78 -15.16 -6.58
C ASP A 62 0.56 -15.84 -6.26
N CYS A 63 1.33 -15.39 -5.26
CA CYS A 63 2.64 -15.97 -4.95
C CYS A 63 2.54 -17.10 -3.91
N ALA A 64 3.28 -18.20 -4.11
CA ALA A 64 3.28 -19.32 -3.17
C ALA A 64 3.90 -18.97 -1.80
N ASP A 65 4.82 -18.00 -1.80
CA ASP A 65 5.43 -17.43 -0.61
C ASP A 65 4.60 -16.32 0.07
N GLY A 66 3.48 -15.91 -0.56
CA GLY A 66 2.59 -14.86 -0.10
C GLY A 66 3.12 -13.44 -0.23
N THR A 67 4.14 -13.21 -1.08
CA THR A 67 4.73 -11.88 -1.31
C THR A 67 3.71 -10.82 -1.70
N ASP A 68 2.70 -11.19 -2.48
CA ASP A 68 1.66 -10.33 -3.04
C ASP A 68 0.56 -9.95 -2.05
N GLU A 69 0.42 -10.66 -0.93
CA GLU A 69 -0.66 -10.43 0.04
C GLU A 69 -0.13 -10.11 1.46
N PRO A 70 0.76 -9.12 1.65
CA PRO A 70 1.26 -8.74 2.98
C PRO A 70 0.18 -8.11 3.88
N GLY A 71 -0.86 -7.55 3.27
CA GLY A 71 -1.92 -6.75 3.88
C GLY A 71 -3.26 -7.45 4.07
N THR A 72 -3.41 -8.69 3.58
CA THR A 72 -4.67 -9.44 3.60
C THR A 72 -4.50 -10.82 4.23
N SER A 73 -5.60 -11.59 4.26
CA SER A 73 -5.61 -12.98 4.72
C SER A 73 -5.48 -14.02 3.59
N ALA A 74 -5.29 -13.60 2.33
CA ALA A 74 -5.48 -14.47 1.17
C ALA A 74 -4.42 -15.58 1.04
N CYS A 75 -3.18 -15.34 1.46
CA CYS A 75 -2.12 -16.34 1.39
C CYS A 75 -1.96 -17.12 2.72
N PRO A 76 -2.03 -18.47 2.73
CA PRO A 76 -1.95 -19.29 3.96
C PRO A 76 -0.64 -19.13 4.75
N THR A 77 0.46 -18.85 4.05
CA THR A 77 1.80 -18.65 4.62
C THR A 77 2.11 -17.17 4.88
N GLY A 78 1.19 -16.28 4.51
CA GLY A 78 1.34 -14.82 4.61
C GLY A 78 1.49 -14.32 6.05
N ARG A 79 2.20 -13.21 6.20
CA ARG A 79 2.42 -12.54 7.48
C ARG A 79 2.18 -11.06 7.34
N PHE A 80 1.39 -10.51 8.26
CA PHE A 80 1.06 -9.09 8.31
C PHE A 80 1.93 -8.39 9.33
N TYR A 81 2.63 -7.33 8.93
CA TYR A 81 3.41 -6.51 9.86
C TYR A 81 2.55 -5.44 10.55
N CYS A 82 2.45 -5.54 11.88
CA CYS A 82 1.86 -4.51 12.72
C CYS A 82 2.95 -3.61 13.31
N ARG A 83 2.95 -2.33 12.91
CA ARG A 83 3.89 -1.33 13.44
C ARG A 83 3.68 -1.05 14.94
N ASN A 84 2.44 -1.19 15.44
CA ASN A 84 2.07 -0.95 16.84
C ASN A 84 2.65 0.35 17.42
N MET A 85 2.33 1.50 16.83
CA MET A 85 2.84 2.79 17.31
C MET A 85 2.54 2.99 18.80
N GLY A 86 3.59 3.26 19.60
CA GLY A 86 3.48 3.36 21.05
C GLY A 86 3.60 2.04 21.81
N SER A 87 3.83 0.92 21.13
CA SER A 87 4.06 -0.42 21.68
C SER A 87 5.09 -1.17 20.83
N THR A 88 5.27 -2.47 21.09
CA THR A 88 6.23 -3.33 20.38
C THR A 88 5.66 -3.81 19.04
N PRO A 89 6.36 -3.58 17.91
CA PRO A 89 5.97 -4.11 16.60
C PRO A 89 5.95 -5.63 16.59
N ARG A 90 5.05 -6.24 15.81
CA ARG A 90 4.96 -7.71 15.69
C ARG A 90 4.40 -8.14 14.34
N TYR A 91 4.63 -9.40 13.99
CA TYR A 91 3.97 -10.04 12.85
C TYR A 91 2.74 -10.84 13.31
N LEU A 92 1.67 -10.75 12.53
CA LEU A 92 0.48 -11.60 12.67
C LEU A 92 0.46 -12.62 11.54
N PHE A 93 -0.10 -13.80 11.82
CA PHE A 93 -0.42 -14.77 10.77
C PHE A 93 -1.59 -14.26 9.93
N SER A 94 -1.59 -14.54 8.62
CA SER A 94 -2.66 -14.14 7.70
C SER A 94 -4.06 -14.56 8.15
N SER A 95 -4.18 -15.71 8.82
CA SER A 95 -5.45 -16.20 9.39
C SER A 95 -6.08 -15.31 10.45
N ARG A 96 -5.34 -14.32 10.97
CA ARG A 96 -5.80 -13.34 11.96
C ARG A 96 -6.02 -11.95 11.39
N VAL A 97 -5.81 -11.78 10.08
CA VAL A 97 -6.06 -10.52 9.38
C VAL A 97 -7.53 -10.49 8.98
N ASN A 98 -8.24 -9.41 9.31
CA ASN A 98 -9.66 -9.21 8.98
C ASN A 98 -10.60 -10.34 9.46
N ASP A 99 -10.24 -11.08 10.50
CA ASP A 99 -11.01 -12.21 11.06
C ASP A 99 -12.17 -11.78 11.98
N LYS A 100 -12.39 -10.47 12.12
CA LYS A 100 -13.39 -9.83 13.01
C LYS A 100 -13.12 -10.01 14.50
N ILE A 101 -11.92 -10.42 14.88
CA ILE A 101 -11.49 -10.55 16.26
C ILE A 101 -10.36 -9.53 16.50
N CYS A 102 -10.57 -8.61 17.43
CA CYS A 102 -9.48 -7.81 17.95
C CYS A 102 -8.66 -8.69 18.90
N GLY A 103 -7.40 -8.96 18.57
CA GLY A 103 -6.54 -9.76 19.43
C GLY A 103 -6.11 -9.02 20.69
N ASP A 104 -6.27 -9.64 21.85
CA ASP A 104 -5.71 -9.17 23.13
C ASP A 104 -4.25 -9.61 23.24
N TYR A 105 -3.38 -9.06 22.38
CA TYR A 105 -1.96 -9.41 22.43
C TYR A 105 -1.23 -8.65 23.53
N GLU A 106 -1.51 -9.00 24.78
CA GLU A 106 -0.78 -8.53 25.94
C GLU A 106 0.54 -9.30 26.07
N TYR A 107 1.60 -8.72 25.50
CA TYR A 107 3.01 -8.89 25.90
C TYR A 107 3.83 -7.76 25.27
#